data_AF-A0A6N2XPT3-F1
#
_entry.id   AF-A0A6N2XPT3-F1
#
_cell.length_a   1.000
_cell.length_b   1.000
_cell.length_c   1.000
_cell.angle_alpha   90.00
_cell.angle_beta   90.00
_cell.angle_gamma   90.00
#
_symmetry.space_group_name_H-M   'P 1'
#
loop_
_entity.id
_entity.type
_entity.pdbx_description
1 polymer ?
#
loop_
_entity_poly.entity_id
_entity_poly.type
_entity_poly.pdbx_seq_one_letter_code
_entity_poly.pdbx_strand_id
1 'polypeptide(L)'
;MGLTKQSVGMGAVDSGLEIKKQTPDDKIIAIAGNPNVGKSTLFNNLTGMNQHTGNWPGKTVTNAQGYCKTKEHSYVLVDIPGTYSLMAHSAEEEVARNFICFGGSDGVVVVCDATCLERNLNLVLQTMEISDRVLVCVNLMDEAARKNITIDLKGLSEKLGVPVAGTIARKKRSLDQLMKQLDDLVEGTQTTSPYQVEYSPIIEQAIAMAEPAVKARVEGKVSSRWLTLKLLDSDPSLMKELREYLNEDILEVPEISLALSQAREHLAKYGITTEILKDRIVAALVASAEKICRDTVQFHKNGYNEGDRKLDKILTSRFTGYPVMIGMLAVVFWLTITGANYPSQMLADALFRLQDQLTKAFIAAGAPQWLHGLLILGVYRVLAWVVSVMLPPMAIFFPLFTLLEDSGYLPRIAYNLDKPFKSCHACGKQALTMCMGFGCNAAGIVGCRIIDSPRERLIAMITNNFVPCNGRFPPPYKGKQKCSSALTMKKQPN
;
A
#
# COMPACT_ATOMS: atom_id res chain seq x y z
N MET A 1 4.80 19.97 3.58
CA MET A 1 5.24 18.75 4.29
C MET A 1 6.66 18.98 4.78
N GLY A 2 6.82 19.61 5.94
CA GLY A 2 8.13 19.80 6.57
C GLY A 2 8.31 18.74 7.65
N LEU A 3 9.45 18.06 7.67
CA LEU A 3 9.84 17.16 8.76
C LEU A 3 10.06 18.02 10.01
N THR A 4 9.13 17.99 10.96
CA THR A 4 9.26 18.71 12.23
C THR A 4 10.17 17.96 13.19
N LYS A 5 10.76 18.67 14.16
CA LYS A 5 11.64 18.15 15.22
C LYS A 5 11.00 16.99 16.04
N GLN A 6 9.67 16.90 16.08
CA GLN A 6 8.97 15.74 16.68
C GLN A 6 9.15 14.43 15.89
N SER A 7 9.50 14.51 14.61
CA SER A 7 9.71 13.35 13.74
C SER A 7 11.12 12.75 13.84
N VAL A 8 12.03 13.37 14.62
CA VAL A 8 13.44 12.97 14.73
C VAL A 8 13.98 13.26 16.14
N GLY A 9 13.77 12.33 17.07
CA GLY A 9 14.33 12.42 18.43
C GLY A 9 14.17 11.12 19.20
N MET A 10 14.93 10.92 20.29
CA MET A 10 14.83 9.72 21.15
C MET A 10 13.46 9.56 21.85
N GLY A 11 12.59 10.57 21.82
CA GLY A 11 11.19 10.47 22.22
C GLY A 11 10.25 9.96 21.11
N ALA A 12 10.77 9.72 19.90
CA ALA A 12 10.09 9.02 18.81
C ALA A 12 10.36 7.50 18.85
N VAL A 13 11.01 7.01 19.91
CA VAL A 13 11.11 5.59 20.21
C VAL A 13 9.70 5.12 20.56
N ASP A 14 9.16 4.26 19.68
CA ASP A 14 7.85 3.58 19.76
C ASP A 14 7.42 3.31 21.20
N SER A 15 6.65 4.22 21.79
CA SER A 15 5.64 3.81 22.75
C SER A 15 4.56 3.14 21.91
N GLY A 16 4.28 1.88 22.21
CA GLY A 16 3.21 1.15 21.54
C GLY A 16 1.92 1.94 21.57
N LEU A 17 1.09 1.72 20.56
CA LEU A 17 -0.14 2.46 20.38
C LEU A 17 -1.12 2.14 21.52
N GLU A 18 -1.06 2.94 22.58
CA GLU A 18 -2.13 2.99 23.57
C GLU A 18 -3.32 3.70 22.92
N ILE A 19 -4.39 2.95 22.69
CA ILE A 19 -5.67 3.50 22.23
C ILE A 19 -6.17 4.44 23.34
N LYS A 20 -6.04 5.74 23.12
CA LYS A 20 -6.44 6.75 24.11
C LYS A 20 -7.94 6.96 24.05
N LYS A 21 -8.67 6.27 24.92
CA LYS A 21 -10.08 6.59 25.20
C LYS A 21 -10.15 7.96 25.90
N GLN A 22 -10.99 8.86 25.41
CA GLN A 22 -11.29 10.14 26.07
C GLN A 22 -12.25 9.94 27.24
N THR A 23 -13.18 8.99 27.10
CA THR A 23 -14.09 8.57 28.17
C THR A 23 -14.07 7.05 28.33
N PRO A 24 -14.35 6.52 29.54
CA PRO A 24 -14.38 5.06 29.78
C PRO A 24 -15.38 4.32 28.87
N ASP A 25 -16.45 5.00 28.47
CA ASP A 25 -17.52 4.48 27.63
C ASP A 25 -17.19 4.53 26.13
N ASP A 26 -16.04 5.08 25.75
CA ASP A 26 -15.65 5.18 24.34
C ASP A 26 -15.51 3.79 23.72
N LYS A 27 -16.17 3.64 22.56
CA LYS A 27 -16.19 2.42 21.77
C LYS A 27 -15.11 2.46 20.70
N ILE A 28 -14.31 1.40 20.61
CA ILE A 28 -13.19 1.31 19.67
C ILE A 28 -13.70 0.68 18.38
N ILE A 29 -13.64 1.42 17.27
CA ILE A 29 -14.09 0.94 15.97
C ILE A 29 -12.91 0.89 15.02
N ALA A 30 -12.68 -0.28 14.44
CA ALA A 30 -11.61 -0.49 13.49
C ALA A 30 -12.11 -0.22 12.06
N ILE A 31 -11.41 0.61 11.28
CA ILE A 31 -11.73 0.84 9.87
C ILE A 31 -10.77 0.03 9.01
N ALA A 32 -11.27 -1.05 8.42
CA ALA A 32 -10.56 -1.91 7.49
C ALA A 32 -11.01 -1.62 6.05
N GLY A 33 -10.21 -2.03 5.06
CA GLY A 33 -10.57 -1.92 3.66
C GLY A 33 -9.37 -2.07 2.73
N ASN A 34 -9.64 -2.40 1.47
CA ASN A 34 -8.58 -2.49 0.47
C ASN A 34 -7.92 -1.11 0.22
N PRO A 35 -6.68 -1.06 -0.28
CA PRO A 35 -6.10 0.19 -0.75
C PRO A 35 -7.02 0.90 -1.76
N ASN A 36 -7.07 2.23 -1.69
CA ASN A 36 -7.82 3.10 -2.62
C ASN A 36 -9.37 2.98 -2.62
N VAL A 37 -9.99 2.28 -1.68
CA VAL A 37 -11.47 2.22 -1.55
C VAL A 37 -12.11 3.47 -0.93
N GLY A 38 -11.32 4.52 -0.69
CA GLY A 38 -11.77 5.75 -0.03
C GLY A 38 -11.80 5.68 1.50
N LYS A 39 -11.15 4.71 2.13
CA LYS A 39 -11.00 4.56 3.59
C LYS A 39 -10.54 5.85 4.28
N SER A 40 -9.43 6.45 3.83
CA SER A 40 -8.94 7.71 4.42
C SER A 40 -9.91 8.89 4.18
N THR A 41 -10.69 8.87 3.09
CA THR A 41 -11.73 9.88 2.87
C THR A 41 -12.88 9.69 3.85
N LEU A 42 -13.30 8.45 4.11
CA LEU A 42 -14.31 8.13 5.12
C LEU A 42 -13.83 8.56 6.51
N PHE A 43 -12.62 8.13 6.90
CA PHE A 43 -11.99 8.49 8.18
C PHE A 43 -11.92 10.00 8.39
N ASN A 44 -11.45 10.75 7.38
CA ASN A 44 -11.34 12.21 7.47
C ASN A 44 -12.69 12.91 7.63
N ASN A 45 -13.73 12.43 6.94
CA ASN A 45 -15.05 13.05 7.04
C ASN A 45 -15.78 12.70 8.34
N LEU A 46 -15.49 11.54 8.95
CA LEU A 46 -16.04 11.15 10.25
C LEU A 46 -15.35 11.84 11.43
N THR A 47 -14.02 12.01 11.37
CA THR A 47 -13.22 12.54 12.49
C THR A 47 -12.92 14.04 12.39
N GLY A 48 -13.03 14.64 11.19
CA GLY A 48 -12.71 16.04 10.96
C GLY A 48 -11.26 16.38 11.31
N MET A 49 -11.05 17.39 12.16
CA MET A 49 -9.71 17.79 12.64
C MET A 49 -9.23 17.02 13.88
N ASN A 50 -10.06 16.13 14.44
CA ASN A 50 -9.77 15.42 15.70
C ASN A 50 -9.03 14.11 15.43
N GLN A 51 -7.86 14.20 14.80
CA GLN A 51 -7.04 13.06 14.41
C GLN A 51 -5.66 13.12 15.04
N HIS A 52 -5.10 11.95 15.34
CA HIS A 52 -3.75 11.78 15.80
C HIS A 52 -3.07 10.69 14.96
N THR A 53 -1.93 11.02 14.37
CA THR A 53 -1.12 10.06 13.59
C THR A 53 0.10 9.62 14.37
N GLY A 54 0.41 8.32 14.32
CA GLY A 54 1.58 7.71 14.93
C GLY A 54 2.09 6.54 14.11
N ASN A 55 2.94 5.69 14.69
CA ASN A 55 3.35 4.41 14.12
C ASN A 55 2.81 3.26 14.98
N TRP A 56 2.63 2.10 14.37
CA TRP A 56 2.32 0.87 15.09
C TRP A 56 3.56 0.36 15.86
N PRO A 57 3.41 -0.12 17.11
CA PRO A 57 4.53 -0.57 17.94
C PRO A 57 5.47 -1.54 17.21
N GLY A 58 6.75 -1.19 17.14
CA GLY A 58 7.77 -2.06 16.55
C GLY A 58 7.66 -2.23 15.03
N LYS A 59 6.83 -1.42 14.35
CA LYS A 59 6.60 -1.51 12.90
C LYS A 59 6.69 -0.12 12.26
N THR A 60 7.25 -0.05 11.06
CA THR A 60 7.34 1.22 10.28
C THR A 60 6.01 1.60 9.60
N VAL A 61 4.88 1.12 10.12
CA VAL A 61 3.56 1.31 9.52
C VAL A 61 2.86 2.44 10.23
N THR A 62 2.40 3.44 9.48
CA THR A 62 1.68 4.60 10.03
C THR A 62 0.28 4.18 10.51
N ASN A 63 -0.10 4.64 11.70
CA ASN A 63 -1.45 4.55 12.24
C ASN A 63 -2.09 5.95 12.31
N ALA A 64 -3.39 6.05 12.06
CA ALA A 64 -4.19 7.22 12.37
C ALA A 64 -5.36 6.81 13.27
N GLN A 65 -5.50 7.48 14.41
CA GLN A 65 -6.69 7.37 15.26
C GLN A 65 -7.42 8.70 15.26
N GLY A 66 -8.74 8.68 15.36
CA GLY A 66 -9.53 9.90 15.44
C GLY A 66 -10.82 9.69 16.18
N TYR A 67 -11.41 10.80 16.61
CA TYR A 67 -12.56 10.78 17.50
C TYR A 67 -13.79 11.27 16.75
N CYS A 68 -14.88 10.51 16.84
CA CYS A 68 -16.18 10.97 16.38
C CYS A 68 -17.24 10.66 17.44
N LYS A 69 -18.36 11.37 17.38
CA LYS A 69 -19.44 11.24 18.36
C LYS A 69 -20.78 11.24 17.65
N THR A 70 -21.63 10.27 17.97
CA THR A 70 -23.03 10.24 17.59
C THR A 70 -23.89 10.80 18.73
N LYS A 71 -25.21 10.77 18.57
CA LYS A 71 -26.10 11.17 19.67
C LYS A 71 -26.05 10.18 20.84
N GLU A 72 -25.66 8.94 20.55
CA GLU A 72 -25.75 7.80 21.46
C GLU A 72 -24.36 7.43 22.03
N HIS A 73 -23.32 7.38 21.19
CA HIS A 73 -21.99 6.90 21.58
C HIS A 73 -20.85 7.85 21.19
N SER A 74 -19.75 7.74 21.92
CA SER A 74 -18.45 8.32 21.55
C SER A 74 -17.55 7.22 21.00
N TYR A 75 -16.95 7.45 19.84
CA TYR A 75 -16.16 6.46 19.12
C TYR A 75 -14.70 6.89 18.98
N VAL A 76 -13.80 5.93 19.21
CA VAL A 76 -12.40 6.00 18.78
C VAL A 76 -12.27 5.20 17.50
N LEU A 77 -12.16 5.90 16.38
CA LEU A 77 -11.94 5.31 15.07
C LEU A 77 -10.44 5.06 14.90
N VAL A 78 -10.06 3.82 14.60
CA VAL A 78 -8.68 3.45 14.30
C VAL A 78 -8.58 3.05 12.83
N ASP A 79 -7.77 3.78 12.08
CA ASP A 79 -7.54 3.54 10.66
C ASP A 79 -6.52 2.41 10.48
N ILE A 80 -7.00 1.23 10.13
CA ILE A 80 -6.12 0.09 9.84
C ILE A 80 -5.44 0.31 8.48
N PRO A 81 -4.15 -0.06 8.30
CA PRO A 81 -3.51 -0.09 6.98
C PRO A 81 -4.38 -0.78 5.92
N GLY A 82 -4.36 -0.26 4.69
CA GLY A 82 -5.16 -0.83 3.62
C GLY A 82 -4.61 -2.19 3.19
N THR A 83 -5.41 -3.25 3.29
CA THR A 83 -4.96 -4.63 3.03
C THR A 83 -5.94 -5.36 2.12
N TYR A 84 -5.44 -6.32 1.33
CA TYR A 84 -6.30 -7.16 0.48
C TYR A 84 -6.66 -8.50 1.16
N SER A 85 -5.88 -8.89 2.18
CA SER A 85 -6.05 -10.12 2.93
C SER A 85 -5.56 -9.96 4.37
N LEU A 86 -5.99 -10.87 5.25
CA LEU A 86 -5.51 -11.05 6.62
C LEU A 86 -4.66 -12.34 6.74
N MET A 87 -4.07 -12.79 5.63
CA MET A 87 -3.17 -13.96 5.57
C MET A 87 -1.71 -13.62 5.92
N ALA A 88 -1.42 -12.35 6.28
CA ALA A 88 -0.16 -11.88 6.85
C ALA A 88 1.10 -12.11 5.98
N HIS A 89 1.02 -11.73 4.70
CA HIS A 89 2.19 -11.72 3.82
C HIS A 89 3.01 -10.42 3.90
N SER A 90 2.45 -9.37 4.49
CA SER A 90 3.12 -8.07 4.68
C SER A 90 2.95 -7.57 6.12
N ALA A 91 3.84 -6.64 6.52
CA ALA A 91 3.74 -5.99 7.82
C ALA A 91 2.41 -5.24 8.01
N GLU A 92 1.80 -4.74 6.93
CA GLU A 92 0.50 -4.06 6.95
C GLU A 92 -0.63 -5.06 7.20
N GLU A 93 -0.59 -6.24 6.56
CA GLU A 93 -1.55 -7.33 6.78
C GLU A 93 -1.43 -7.92 8.19
N GLU A 94 -0.21 -8.07 8.71
CA GLU A 94 0.03 -8.48 10.10
C GLU A 94 -0.62 -7.51 11.08
N VAL A 95 -0.35 -6.21 10.92
CA VAL A 95 -0.90 -5.16 11.77
C VAL A 95 -2.43 -5.15 11.72
N ALA A 96 -3.01 -5.27 10.52
CA ALA A 96 -4.45 -5.32 10.32
C ALA A 96 -5.09 -6.50 11.04
N ARG A 97 -4.55 -7.70 10.84
CA ARG A 97 -5.04 -8.93 11.49
C ARG A 97 -4.91 -8.82 13.01
N ASN A 98 -3.75 -8.41 13.51
CA ASN A 98 -3.49 -8.35 14.94
C ASN A 98 -4.41 -7.34 15.63
N PHE A 99 -4.69 -6.19 14.99
CA PHE A 99 -5.61 -5.22 15.56
C PHE A 99 -7.06 -5.72 15.59
N ILE A 100 -7.54 -6.36 14.51
CA ILE A 100 -8.89 -6.92 14.47
C ILE A 100 -9.06 -8.04 15.51
N CYS A 101 -8.02 -8.85 15.73
CA CYS A 101 -8.07 -10.00 16.63
C CYS A 101 -7.81 -9.66 18.11
N PHE A 102 -6.84 -8.76 18.38
CA PHE A 102 -6.32 -8.51 19.72
C PHE A 102 -6.46 -7.05 20.18
N GLY A 103 -6.83 -6.13 19.27
CA GLY A 103 -6.94 -4.69 19.55
C GLY A 103 -8.16 -4.29 20.39
N GLY A 104 -9.02 -5.25 20.77
CA GLY A 104 -10.21 -4.99 21.59
C GLY A 104 -11.25 -4.10 20.91
N SER A 105 -11.40 -4.22 19.58
CA SER A 105 -12.41 -3.45 18.84
C SER A 105 -13.83 -3.88 19.21
N ASP A 106 -14.68 -2.92 19.55
CA ASP A 106 -16.11 -3.11 19.80
C ASP A 106 -16.89 -3.39 18.51
N GLY A 107 -16.34 -3.03 17.34
CA GLY A 107 -16.86 -3.34 16.01
C GLY A 107 -15.86 -2.99 14.89
N VAL A 108 -16.09 -3.55 13.70
CA VAL A 108 -15.22 -3.35 12.52
C VAL A 108 -16.03 -2.84 11.34
N VAL A 109 -15.63 -1.70 10.78
CA VAL A 109 -16.19 -1.16 9.53
C VAL A 109 -15.27 -1.55 8.38
N VAL A 110 -15.75 -2.41 7.49
CA VAL A 110 -15.00 -2.81 6.29
C VAL A 110 -15.47 -1.97 5.11
N VAL A 111 -14.59 -1.10 4.61
CA VAL A 111 -14.87 -0.21 3.47
C VAL A 111 -14.57 -0.94 2.16
N CYS A 112 -15.57 -1.02 1.29
CA CYS A 112 -15.50 -1.65 -0.02
C CYS A 112 -15.77 -0.63 -1.12
N ASP A 113 -15.07 -0.74 -2.25
CA ASP A 113 -15.40 -0.01 -3.47
C ASP A 113 -16.55 -0.72 -4.21
N ALA A 114 -17.64 0.04 -4.45
CA ALA A 114 -18.82 -0.37 -5.19
C ALA A 114 -18.52 -0.83 -6.63
N THR A 115 -17.48 -0.29 -7.27
CA THR A 115 -17.15 -0.63 -8.67
C THR A 115 -16.46 -1.97 -8.82
N CYS A 116 -15.82 -2.47 -7.75
CA CYS A 116 -15.03 -3.69 -7.72
C CYS A 116 -15.40 -4.57 -6.51
N LEU A 117 -16.69 -4.73 -6.22
CA LEU A 117 -17.17 -5.32 -4.96
C LEU A 117 -16.65 -6.75 -4.72
N GLU A 118 -16.60 -7.59 -5.75
CA GLU A 118 -16.15 -9.00 -5.67
C GLU A 118 -14.77 -9.13 -5.04
N ARG A 119 -13.82 -8.29 -5.47
CA ARG A 119 -12.45 -8.30 -4.94
C ARG A 119 -12.39 -7.82 -3.49
N ASN A 120 -13.27 -6.89 -3.12
CA ASN A 120 -13.30 -6.31 -1.77
C ASN A 120 -14.00 -7.24 -0.76
N LEU A 121 -14.94 -8.07 -1.21
CA LEU A 121 -15.62 -9.03 -0.34
C LEU A 121 -14.68 -10.07 0.26
N ASN A 122 -13.52 -10.36 -0.36
CA ASN A 122 -12.55 -11.26 0.23
C ASN A 122 -12.11 -10.80 1.64
N LEU A 123 -11.81 -9.49 1.81
CA LEU A 123 -11.47 -8.94 3.11
C LEU A 123 -12.66 -8.95 4.07
N VAL A 124 -13.87 -8.70 3.57
CA VAL A 124 -15.12 -8.75 4.36
C VAL A 124 -15.31 -10.14 4.96
N LEU A 125 -15.25 -11.18 4.13
CA LEU A 125 -15.41 -12.58 4.56
C LEU A 125 -14.36 -12.97 5.60
N GLN A 126 -13.09 -12.62 5.39
CA GLN A 126 -12.04 -12.90 6.36
C GLN A 126 -12.22 -12.14 7.69
N THR A 127 -12.74 -10.91 7.64
CA THR A 127 -13.03 -10.12 8.85
C THR A 127 -14.19 -10.75 9.64
N MET A 128 -15.21 -11.24 8.93
CA MET A 128 -16.37 -11.92 9.52
C MET A 128 -16.02 -13.27 10.16
N GLU A 129 -14.92 -13.91 9.76
CA GLU A 129 -14.42 -15.10 10.46
C GLU A 129 -13.78 -14.76 11.82
N ILE A 130 -13.28 -13.53 11.99
CA ILE A 130 -12.58 -13.07 13.20
C ILE A 130 -13.55 -12.42 14.18
N SER A 131 -14.48 -11.60 13.68
CA SER A 131 -15.40 -10.79 14.50
C SER A 131 -16.84 -10.93 14.01
N ASP A 132 -17.78 -11.05 14.96
CA ASP A 132 -19.21 -11.10 14.67
C ASP A 132 -19.84 -9.70 14.48
N ARG A 133 -19.09 -8.64 14.82
CA ARG A 133 -19.56 -7.25 14.80
C ARG A 133 -18.94 -6.49 13.63
N VAL A 134 -19.36 -6.85 12.42
CA VAL A 134 -18.86 -6.26 11.17
C VAL A 134 -19.95 -5.39 10.53
N LEU A 135 -19.59 -4.19 10.08
CA LEU A 135 -20.41 -3.30 9.24
C LEU A 135 -19.74 -3.14 7.88
N VAL A 136 -20.43 -3.50 6.81
CA VAL A 136 -19.89 -3.37 5.44
C VAL A 136 -20.29 -2.02 4.87
N CYS A 137 -19.30 -1.19 4.53
CA CYS A 137 -19.49 0.13 3.96
C CYS A 137 -19.15 0.09 2.46
N VAL A 138 -20.17 0.01 1.60
CA VAL A 138 -20.02 0.05 0.14
C VAL A 138 -19.92 1.51 -0.30
N ASN A 139 -18.69 2.00 -0.46
CA ASN A 139 -18.35 3.36 -0.84
C ASN A 139 -18.26 3.51 -2.38
N LEU A 140 -18.15 4.75 -2.87
CA LEU A 140 -18.08 5.09 -4.30
C LEU A 140 -19.37 4.72 -5.09
N MET A 141 -20.53 4.79 -4.43
CA MET A 141 -21.83 4.53 -5.05
C MET A 141 -22.15 5.47 -6.24
N ASP A 142 -21.60 6.68 -6.24
CA ASP A 142 -21.71 7.63 -7.36
C ASP A 142 -20.90 7.18 -8.58
N GLU A 143 -19.73 6.57 -8.38
CA GLU A 143 -18.92 6.00 -9.45
C GLU A 143 -19.55 4.72 -10.02
N ALA A 144 -20.10 3.86 -9.15
CA ALA A 144 -20.86 2.69 -9.57
C ALA A 144 -22.07 3.08 -10.45
N ALA A 145 -22.82 4.11 -10.04
CA ALA A 145 -23.93 4.64 -10.85
C ALA A 145 -23.47 5.15 -12.22
N ARG A 146 -22.34 5.88 -12.30
CA ARG A 146 -21.75 6.31 -13.59
C ARG A 146 -21.35 5.13 -14.47
N LYS A 147 -20.88 4.04 -13.87
CA LYS A 147 -20.51 2.79 -14.57
C LYS A 147 -21.72 1.89 -14.90
N ASN A 148 -22.96 2.30 -14.56
CA ASN A 148 -24.18 1.50 -14.71
C ASN A 148 -24.12 0.16 -13.95
N ILE A 149 -23.55 0.21 -12.75
CA ILE A 149 -23.50 -0.91 -11.80
C ILE A 149 -24.59 -0.67 -10.77
N THR A 150 -25.53 -1.61 -10.66
CA THR A 150 -26.59 -1.58 -9.63
C THR A 150 -26.23 -2.61 -8.57
N ILE A 151 -26.23 -2.20 -7.30
CA ILE A 151 -25.91 -3.06 -6.15
C ILE A 151 -27.14 -3.15 -5.25
N ASP A 152 -27.62 -4.36 -5.03
CA ASP A 152 -28.66 -4.63 -4.04
C ASP A 152 -28.06 -4.72 -2.64
N LEU A 153 -28.06 -3.59 -1.93
CA LEU A 153 -27.53 -3.49 -0.57
C LEU A 153 -28.32 -4.35 0.43
N LYS A 154 -29.63 -4.56 0.21
CA LYS A 154 -30.48 -5.36 1.10
C LYS A 154 -30.16 -6.84 0.91
N GLY A 155 -30.18 -7.31 -0.34
CA GLY A 155 -29.80 -8.69 -0.67
C GLY A 155 -28.36 -9.02 -0.24
N LEU A 156 -27.44 -8.05 -0.33
CA LEU A 156 -26.08 -8.21 0.19
C LEU A 156 -26.04 -8.36 1.72
N SER A 157 -26.84 -7.55 2.44
CA SER A 157 -26.93 -7.63 3.90
C SER A 157 -27.55 -8.95 4.36
N GLU A 158 -28.60 -9.43 3.69
CA GLU A 158 -29.23 -10.72 3.98
C GLU A 158 -28.28 -11.90 3.75
N LYS A 159 -27.51 -11.88 2.65
CA LYS A 159 -26.56 -12.97 2.33
C LYS A 159 -25.34 -12.98 3.24
N LEU A 160 -24.83 -11.80 3.61
CA LEU A 160 -23.69 -11.70 4.52
C LEU A 160 -24.10 -11.87 5.99
N GLY A 161 -25.37 -11.66 6.34
CA GLY A 161 -25.86 -11.73 7.72
C GLY A 161 -25.33 -10.59 8.61
N VAL A 162 -24.84 -9.52 8.00
CA VAL A 162 -24.28 -8.32 8.65
C VAL A 162 -24.86 -7.05 8.00
N PRO A 163 -24.92 -5.91 8.71
CA PRO A 163 -25.41 -4.67 8.15
C PRO A 163 -24.52 -4.17 6.99
N VAL A 164 -25.18 -3.65 5.95
CA VAL A 164 -24.52 -3.07 4.77
C VAL A 164 -25.03 -1.64 4.57
N ALA A 165 -24.10 -0.69 4.45
CA ALA A 165 -24.37 0.72 4.17
C ALA A 165 -23.81 1.11 2.81
N GLY A 166 -24.63 1.73 1.95
CA GLY A 166 -24.15 2.39 0.73
C GLY A 166 -23.75 3.83 1.03
N THR A 167 -22.51 4.21 0.75
CA THR A 167 -21.99 5.54 1.06
C THR A 167 -21.33 6.24 -0.12
N ILE A 168 -21.32 7.57 -0.04
CA ILE A 168 -20.45 8.42 -0.85
C ILE A 168 -19.64 9.22 0.17
N ALA A 169 -18.39 8.83 0.44
CA ALA A 169 -17.59 9.41 1.52
C ALA A 169 -17.48 10.94 1.48
N ARG A 170 -17.60 11.57 0.29
CA ARG A 170 -17.59 13.03 0.11
C ARG A 170 -18.90 13.74 0.53
N LYS A 171 -20.00 13.00 0.72
CA LYS A 171 -21.33 13.55 1.06
C LYS A 171 -21.67 13.22 2.52
N LYS A 172 -21.79 14.24 3.36
CA LYS A 172 -22.10 14.10 4.79
C LYS A 172 -23.38 13.31 5.08
N ARG A 173 -24.45 13.53 4.30
CA ARG A 173 -25.76 12.87 4.51
C ARG A 173 -25.70 11.33 4.44
N SER A 174 -24.79 10.75 3.64
CA SER A 174 -24.65 9.27 3.59
C SER A 174 -23.88 8.71 4.78
N LEU A 175 -23.09 9.53 5.48
CA LEU A 175 -22.35 9.11 6.67
C LEU A 175 -23.28 8.99 7.88
N ASP A 176 -24.32 9.83 7.96
CA ASP A 176 -25.31 9.75 9.04
C ASP A 176 -26.01 8.37 9.08
N GLN A 177 -26.28 7.78 7.91
CA GLN A 177 -26.87 6.45 7.83
C GLN A 177 -25.89 5.35 8.27
N LEU A 178 -24.61 5.47 7.89
CA LEU A 178 -23.56 4.54 8.32
C LEU A 178 -23.39 4.58 9.84
N MET A 179 -23.34 5.78 10.42
CA MET A 179 -23.18 5.95 11.86
C MET A 179 -24.37 5.38 12.64
N LYS A 180 -25.60 5.56 12.15
CA LYS A 180 -26.77 4.95 12.77
C LYS A 180 -26.70 3.41 12.79
N GLN A 181 -26.28 2.80 11.68
CA GLN A 181 -26.11 1.33 11.64
C GLN A 181 -24.95 0.86 12.53
N LEU A 182 -23.95 1.71 12.75
CA LEU A 182 -22.87 1.45 13.67
C LEU A 182 -23.33 1.53 15.13
N ASP A 183 -24.18 2.51 15.47
CA ASP A 183 -24.84 2.61 16.78
C ASP A 183 -25.63 1.31 17.06
N ASP A 184 -26.49 0.88 16.13
CA ASP A 184 -27.28 -0.36 16.23
C ASP A 184 -26.40 -1.62 16.41
N LEU A 185 -25.28 -1.70 15.69
CA LEU A 185 -24.35 -2.83 15.75
C LEU A 185 -23.66 -2.93 17.12
N VAL A 186 -23.25 -1.80 17.68
CA VAL A 186 -22.48 -1.74 18.93
C VAL A 186 -23.40 -1.93 20.15
N GLU A 187 -24.65 -1.49 20.07
CA GLU A 187 -25.66 -1.74 21.11
C GLU A 187 -26.16 -3.19 21.14
N GLY A 188 -25.92 -3.95 20.07
CA GLY A 188 -26.38 -5.33 19.96
C GLY A 188 -27.89 -5.44 19.74
N THR A 189 -28.53 -4.38 19.26
CA THR A 189 -29.96 -4.38 18.91
C THR A 189 -30.23 -5.19 17.65
N GLN A 190 -29.22 -5.39 16.79
CA GLN A 190 -29.25 -6.30 15.66
C GLN A 190 -28.54 -7.62 16.00
N THR A 191 -29.26 -8.74 15.89
CA THR A 191 -28.65 -10.07 15.90
C THR A 191 -27.91 -10.29 14.59
N THR A 192 -26.58 -10.16 14.60
CA THR A 192 -25.75 -10.54 13.46
C THR A 192 -25.51 -12.05 13.46
N SER A 193 -25.58 -12.65 12.28
CA SER A 193 -25.19 -14.05 12.06
C SER A 193 -24.29 -14.06 10.83
N PRO A 194 -23.01 -13.71 10.98
CA PRO A 194 -22.10 -13.57 9.85
C PRO A 194 -22.07 -14.84 9.01
N TYR A 195 -22.09 -14.66 7.69
CA TYR A 195 -21.91 -15.76 6.74
C TYR A 195 -20.59 -16.48 7.01
N GLN A 196 -20.69 -17.78 7.28
CA GLN A 196 -19.53 -18.64 7.45
C GLN A 196 -19.14 -19.25 6.11
N VAL A 197 -17.88 -19.10 5.75
CA VAL A 197 -17.32 -19.69 4.54
C VAL A 197 -17.22 -21.20 4.74
N GLU A 198 -17.87 -21.94 3.85
CA GLU A 198 -17.80 -23.39 3.80
C GLU A 198 -16.57 -23.81 3.01
N TYR A 199 -15.66 -24.53 3.66
CA TYR A 199 -14.48 -25.11 3.04
C TYR A 199 -14.79 -26.52 2.50
N SER A 200 -13.83 -27.13 1.81
CA SER A 200 -14.00 -28.51 1.34
C SER A 200 -14.29 -29.44 2.53
N PRO A 201 -15.09 -30.51 2.38
CA PRO A 201 -15.48 -31.39 3.48
C PRO A 201 -14.29 -31.94 4.30
N ILE A 202 -13.15 -32.15 3.65
CA ILE A 202 -11.92 -32.63 4.28
C ILE A 202 -11.35 -31.58 5.25
N ILE A 203 -11.41 -30.30 4.89
CA ILE A 203 -10.94 -29.19 5.74
C ILE A 203 -11.93 -28.98 6.90
N GLU A 204 -13.24 -29.05 6.63
CA GLU A 204 -14.25 -28.94 7.68
C GLU A 204 -14.13 -30.04 8.75
N GLN A 205 -13.85 -31.28 8.32
CA GLN A 205 -13.59 -32.38 9.25
C GLN A 205 -12.33 -32.13 10.09
N ALA A 206 -11.26 -31.61 9.49
CA ALA A 206 -10.04 -31.26 10.21
C ALA A 206 -10.28 -30.14 11.24
N ILE A 207 -11.09 -29.13 10.90
CA ILE A 207 -11.50 -28.07 11.84
C ILE A 207 -12.33 -28.67 12.99
N ALA A 208 -13.33 -29.51 12.68
CA ALA A 208 -14.20 -30.12 13.68
C ALA A 208 -13.45 -31.02 14.69
N MET A 209 -12.33 -31.62 14.28
CA MET A 209 -11.47 -32.40 15.19
C MET A 209 -10.72 -31.52 16.20
N ALA A 210 -10.28 -30.32 15.80
CA ALA A 210 -9.41 -29.47 16.61
C ALA A 210 -10.13 -28.31 17.33
N GLU A 211 -11.28 -27.85 16.79
CA GLU A 211 -12.06 -26.75 17.35
C GLU A 211 -12.50 -26.95 18.81
N PRO A 212 -12.95 -28.12 19.28
CA PRO A 212 -13.38 -28.30 20.66
C PRO A 212 -12.26 -28.02 21.68
N ALA A 213 -11.03 -28.47 21.39
CA ALA A 213 -9.87 -28.24 22.25
C ALA A 213 -9.47 -26.76 22.30
N VAL A 214 -9.52 -26.08 21.14
CA VAL A 214 -9.22 -24.64 21.05
C VAL A 214 -10.29 -23.82 21.77
N LYS A 215 -11.57 -24.15 21.57
CA LYS A 215 -12.71 -23.46 22.18
C LYS A 215 -12.68 -23.51 23.70
N ALA A 216 -12.27 -24.64 24.28
CA ALA A 216 -12.15 -24.81 25.73
C ALA A 216 -11.14 -23.82 26.36
N ARG A 217 -10.10 -23.41 25.62
CA ARG A 217 -9.01 -22.59 26.15
C ARG A 217 -9.15 -21.09 25.87
N VAL A 218 -9.81 -20.73 24.78
CA VAL A 218 -9.91 -19.33 24.30
C VAL A 218 -11.06 -18.56 24.97
N GLU A 219 -12.02 -19.26 25.59
CA GLU A 219 -13.12 -18.66 26.39
C GLU A 219 -13.89 -17.52 25.69
N GLY A 220 -13.99 -17.58 24.35
CA GLY A 220 -14.68 -16.56 23.55
C GLY A 220 -13.91 -15.25 23.34
N LYS A 221 -12.63 -15.17 23.75
CA LYS A 221 -11.78 -14.00 23.46
C LYS A 221 -11.48 -13.81 21.97
N VAL A 222 -11.47 -14.91 21.22
CA VAL A 222 -11.23 -14.97 19.77
C VAL A 222 -12.15 -16.05 19.18
N SER A 223 -12.53 -15.91 17.91
CA SER A 223 -13.24 -16.94 17.14
C SER A 223 -12.47 -18.27 17.15
N SER A 224 -13.08 -19.31 17.74
CA SER A 224 -12.48 -20.66 17.86
C SER A 224 -12.21 -21.26 16.49
N ARG A 225 -13.19 -21.17 15.59
CA ARG A 225 -13.11 -21.71 14.23
C ARG A 225 -11.98 -21.08 13.42
N TRP A 226 -11.89 -19.75 13.41
CA TRP A 226 -10.82 -19.04 12.69
C TRP A 226 -9.44 -19.36 13.28
N LEU A 227 -9.32 -19.37 14.61
CA LEU A 227 -8.06 -19.69 15.25
C LEU A 227 -7.61 -21.12 14.92
N THR A 228 -8.51 -22.10 14.96
CA THR A 228 -8.21 -23.48 14.54
C THR A 228 -7.73 -23.54 13.09
N LEU A 229 -8.39 -22.85 12.16
CA LEU A 229 -7.97 -22.81 10.76
C LEU A 229 -6.55 -22.24 10.61
N LYS A 230 -6.22 -21.18 11.36
CA LYS A 230 -4.88 -20.57 11.34
C LYS A 230 -3.80 -21.41 12.02
N LEU A 231 -4.16 -22.16 13.07
CA LEU A 231 -3.24 -23.11 13.72
C LEU A 231 -2.89 -24.30 12.80
N LEU A 232 -3.82 -24.72 11.94
CA LEU A 232 -3.53 -25.71 10.89
C LEU A 232 -2.57 -25.13 9.84
N ASP A 233 -2.70 -23.85 9.52
CA ASP A 233 -1.85 -23.14 8.56
C ASP A 233 -0.41 -22.86 9.06
N SER A 234 -0.18 -22.92 10.37
CA SER A 234 1.14 -22.73 11.02
C SER A 234 1.79 -21.37 10.77
N ASP A 235 1.04 -20.27 10.86
CA ASP A 235 1.58 -18.92 10.72
C ASP A 235 2.44 -18.50 11.95
N PRO A 236 3.78 -18.40 11.83
CA PRO A 236 4.67 -18.09 12.95
C PRO A 236 4.44 -16.71 13.56
N SER A 237 4.01 -15.74 12.74
CA SER A 237 3.75 -14.37 13.18
C SER A 237 2.55 -14.32 14.12
N LEU A 238 1.49 -15.05 13.77
CA LEU A 238 0.30 -15.20 14.62
C LEU A 238 0.62 -15.93 15.93
N MET A 239 1.45 -16.98 15.89
CA MET A 239 1.80 -17.74 17.09
C MET A 239 2.49 -16.88 18.15
N LYS A 240 3.38 -15.96 17.73
CA LYS A 240 4.08 -15.07 18.65
C LYS A 240 3.10 -14.14 19.37
N GLU A 241 2.19 -13.53 18.62
CA GLU A 241 1.19 -12.58 19.15
C GLU A 241 0.15 -13.28 20.04
N LEU A 242 -0.27 -14.49 19.66
CA LEU A 242 -1.17 -15.31 20.49
C LEU A 242 -0.54 -15.65 21.84
N ARG A 243 0.76 -15.97 21.87
CA ARG A 243 1.49 -16.24 23.13
C ARG A 243 1.49 -15.02 24.04
N GLU A 244 1.71 -13.84 23.48
CA GLU A 244 1.70 -12.58 24.23
C GLU A 244 0.28 -12.23 24.72
N TYR A 245 -0.75 -12.42 23.89
CA TYR A 245 -2.14 -12.10 24.22
C TYR A 245 -2.77 -13.04 25.26
N LEU A 246 -2.51 -14.35 25.16
CA LEU A 246 -3.03 -15.34 26.09
C LEU A 246 -2.12 -15.60 27.29
N ASN A 247 -0.88 -15.07 27.26
CA ASN A 247 0.17 -15.33 28.23
C ASN A 247 0.48 -16.83 28.42
N GLU A 248 0.26 -17.62 27.36
CA GLU A 248 0.49 -19.07 27.31
C GLU A 248 0.77 -19.50 25.86
N ASP A 249 1.62 -20.52 25.67
CA ASP A 249 1.80 -21.12 24.37
C ASP A 249 0.75 -22.20 24.07
N ILE A 250 -0.22 -21.84 23.23
CA ILE A 250 -1.31 -22.73 22.80
C ILE A 250 -0.78 -24.05 22.20
N LEU A 251 0.39 -24.03 21.55
CA LEU A 251 0.97 -25.23 20.92
C LEU A 251 1.58 -26.21 21.92
N GLU A 252 1.93 -25.75 23.12
CA GLU A 252 2.48 -26.61 24.18
C GLU A 252 1.38 -27.30 24.98
N VAL A 253 0.13 -26.85 24.84
CA VAL A 253 -1.03 -27.52 25.46
C VAL A 253 -1.21 -28.90 24.83
N PRO A 254 -1.07 -30.01 25.61
CA PRO A 254 -1.06 -31.37 25.05
C PRO A 254 -2.32 -31.71 24.27
N GLU A 255 -3.49 -31.27 24.74
CA GLU A 255 -4.79 -31.53 24.11
C GLU A 255 -4.88 -30.87 22.72
N ILE A 256 -4.45 -29.62 22.60
CA ILE A 256 -4.48 -28.86 21.34
C ILE A 256 -3.43 -29.40 20.38
N SER A 257 -2.22 -29.68 20.85
CA SER A 257 -1.14 -30.25 20.05
C SER A 257 -1.54 -31.62 19.48
N LEU A 258 -2.15 -32.47 20.30
CA LEU A 258 -2.68 -33.77 19.86
C LEU A 258 -3.80 -33.59 18.82
N ALA A 259 -4.78 -32.73 19.07
CA ALA A 259 -5.89 -32.52 18.15
C ALA A 259 -5.43 -31.92 16.79
N LEU A 260 -4.50 -30.96 16.81
CA LEU A 260 -3.88 -30.41 15.60
C LEU A 260 -3.05 -31.45 14.86
N SER A 261 -2.35 -32.33 15.56
CA SER A 261 -1.58 -33.42 14.93
C SER A 261 -2.51 -34.41 14.20
N GLN A 262 -3.63 -34.78 14.80
CA GLN A 262 -4.64 -35.66 14.20
C GLN A 262 -5.30 -35.00 12.98
N ALA A 263 -5.65 -33.72 13.09
CA ALA A 263 -6.20 -32.95 11.98
C ALA A 263 -5.20 -32.83 10.81
N ARG A 264 -3.91 -32.61 11.08
CA ARG A 264 -2.84 -32.58 10.06
C ARG A 264 -2.63 -33.95 9.41
N GLU A 265 -2.69 -35.03 10.19
CA GLU A 265 -2.59 -36.39 9.66
C GLU A 265 -3.80 -36.72 8.75
N HIS A 266 -5.00 -36.28 9.14
CA HIS A 266 -6.20 -36.39 8.31
C HIS A 266 -6.02 -35.66 6.97
N LEU A 267 -5.55 -34.42 6.98
CA LEU A 267 -5.26 -33.66 5.76
C LEU A 267 -4.20 -34.35 4.89
N ALA A 268 -3.14 -34.87 5.50
CA ALA A 268 -2.07 -35.59 4.82
C ALA A 268 -2.54 -36.88 4.13
N LYS A 269 -3.50 -37.61 4.73
CA LYS A 269 -4.12 -38.81 4.12
C LYS A 269 -4.78 -38.51 2.78
N TYR A 270 -5.28 -37.29 2.59
CA TYR A 270 -5.87 -36.82 1.33
C TYR A 270 -4.89 -36.02 0.45
N GLY A 271 -3.59 -36.05 0.76
CA GLY A 271 -2.55 -35.37 -0.01
C GLY A 271 -2.58 -33.84 0.11
N ILE A 272 -3.22 -33.30 1.14
CA ILE A 272 -3.28 -31.86 1.38
C ILE A 272 -2.09 -31.46 2.26
N THR A 273 -1.07 -30.87 1.63
CA THR A 273 0.04 -30.22 2.34
C THR A 273 -0.38 -28.82 2.81
N THR A 274 0.42 -28.19 3.69
CA THR A 274 0.15 -26.82 4.18
C THR A 274 0.03 -25.79 3.06
N GLU A 275 0.85 -25.88 2.01
CA GLU A 275 0.75 -24.99 0.84
C GLU A 275 -0.58 -25.17 0.10
N ILE A 276 -1.00 -26.43 -0.13
CA ILE A 276 -2.27 -26.75 -0.80
C ILE A 276 -3.46 -26.33 0.08
N LEU A 277 -3.33 -26.42 1.40
CA LEU A 277 -4.34 -25.95 2.34
C LEU A 277 -4.57 -24.44 2.18
N LYS A 278 -3.51 -23.63 2.14
CA LYS A 278 -3.59 -22.17 1.88
C LYS A 278 -4.32 -21.87 0.59
N ASP A 279 -3.90 -22.52 -0.50
CA ASP A 279 -4.51 -22.31 -1.81
C ASP A 279 -6.00 -22.65 -1.81
N ARG A 280 -6.41 -23.74 -1.15
CA ARG A 280 -7.82 -24.13 -1.03
C ARG A 280 -8.65 -23.17 -0.19
N ILE A 281 -8.09 -22.64 0.91
CA ILE A 281 -8.74 -21.63 1.75
C ILE A 281 -9.00 -20.36 0.92
N VAL A 282 -7.96 -19.87 0.24
CA VAL A 282 -8.06 -18.67 -0.61
C VAL A 282 -9.07 -18.90 -1.75
N ALA A 283 -9.04 -20.07 -2.40
CA ALA A 283 -9.98 -20.40 -3.46
C ALA A 283 -11.43 -20.44 -2.96
N ALA A 284 -11.70 -20.99 -1.77
CA ALA A 284 -13.04 -21.02 -1.18
C ALA A 284 -13.56 -19.62 -0.83
N LEU A 285 -12.70 -18.74 -0.30
CA LEU A 285 -13.04 -17.34 -0.02
C LEU A 285 -13.40 -16.59 -1.29
N VAL A 286 -12.60 -16.72 -2.35
CA VAL A 286 -12.84 -16.08 -3.65
C VAL A 286 -14.13 -16.61 -4.28
N ALA A 287 -14.34 -17.93 -4.28
CA ALA A 287 -15.56 -18.53 -4.82
C ALA A 287 -16.82 -18.08 -4.05
N SER A 288 -16.73 -17.95 -2.73
CA SER A 288 -17.82 -17.43 -1.90
C SER A 288 -18.13 -15.98 -2.21
N ALA A 289 -17.10 -15.13 -2.33
CA ALA A 289 -17.25 -13.73 -2.73
C ALA A 289 -17.89 -13.60 -4.12
N GLU A 290 -17.45 -14.40 -5.09
CA GLU A 290 -18.02 -14.44 -6.44
C GLU A 290 -19.52 -14.83 -6.42
N LYS A 291 -19.87 -15.88 -5.66
CA LYS A 291 -21.26 -16.34 -5.51
C LYS A 291 -22.15 -15.23 -4.92
N ILE A 292 -21.70 -14.56 -3.86
CA ILE A 292 -22.44 -13.48 -3.21
C ILE A 292 -22.60 -12.28 -4.17
N CYS A 293 -21.53 -11.89 -4.87
CA CYS A 293 -21.58 -10.79 -5.82
C CYS A 293 -22.46 -11.06 -7.02
N ARG A 294 -22.42 -12.28 -7.57
CA ARG A 294 -23.24 -12.67 -8.73
C ARG A 294 -24.74 -12.45 -8.50
N ASP A 295 -25.18 -12.67 -7.27
CA ASP A 295 -26.59 -12.56 -6.91
C ASP A 295 -27.00 -11.13 -6.49
N THR A 296 -26.04 -10.26 -6.18
CA THR A 296 -26.30 -8.92 -5.58
C THR A 296 -25.86 -7.75 -6.46
N VAL A 297 -25.01 -7.99 -7.45
CA VAL A 297 -24.46 -6.97 -8.34
C VAL A 297 -24.95 -7.21 -9.76
N GLN A 298 -25.62 -6.23 -10.34
CA GLN A 298 -26.05 -6.25 -11.73
C GLN A 298 -25.20 -5.29 -12.56
N PHE A 299 -24.49 -5.84 -13.54
CA PHE A 299 -23.73 -5.07 -14.53
C PHE A 299 -24.60 -4.85 -15.77
N HIS A 300 -25.13 -3.63 -15.96
CA HIS A 300 -26.01 -3.34 -17.10
C HIS A 300 -25.26 -3.04 -18.42
N LYS A 301 -23.93 -3.17 -18.45
CA LYS A 301 -23.10 -3.02 -19.66
C LYS A 301 -22.24 -4.26 -19.94
N ASN A 302 -22.72 -5.11 -20.84
CA ASN A 302 -21.85 -6.00 -21.61
C ASN A 302 -21.07 -5.15 -22.62
N GLY A 303 -19.78 -4.85 -22.35
CA GLY A 303 -18.87 -4.33 -23.38
C GLY A 303 -18.17 -3.00 -23.13
N TYR A 304 -18.28 -2.36 -21.95
CA TYR A 304 -17.50 -1.15 -21.64
C TYR A 304 -15.98 -1.40 -21.70
N ASN A 305 -15.57 -2.66 -21.53
CA ASN A 305 -14.19 -3.10 -21.44
C ASN A 305 -13.60 -3.67 -22.74
N GLU A 306 -14.25 -3.55 -23.90
CA GLU A 306 -13.68 -4.11 -25.14
C GLU A 306 -12.43 -3.36 -25.62
N GLY A 307 -12.41 -2.04 -25.49
CA GLY A 307 -11.25 -1.20 -25.81
C GLY A 307 -10.07 -1.48 -24.88
N ASP A 308 -10.33 -1.44 -23.57
CA ASP A 308 -9.34 -1.75 -22.53
C ASP A 308 -8.87 -3.20 -22.59
N ARG A 309 -9.75 -4.19 -22.86
CA ARG A 309 -9.33 -5.59 -23.08
C ARG A 309 -8.49 -5.77 -24.33
N LYS A 310 -8.76 -5.04 -25.42
CA LYS A 310 -7.96 -5.10 -26.65
C LYS A 310 -6.58 -4.48 -26.42
N LEU A 311 -6.53 -3.32 -25.74
CA LEU A 311 -5.28 -2.71 -25.31
C LEU A 311 -4.53 -3.65 -24.36
N ASP A 312 -5.19 -4.22 -23.36
CA ASP A 312 -4.58 -5.16 -22.43
C ASP A 312 -4.04 -6.39 -23.14
N LYS A 313 -4.78 -6.98 -24.08
CA LYS A 313 -4.30 -8.13 -24.85
C LYS A 313 -3.03 -7.80 -25.65
N ILE A 314 -2.89 -6.56 -26.14
CA ILE A 314 -1.68 -6.10 -26.84
C ILE A 314 -0.54 -5.77 -25.84
N LEU A 315 -0.86 -5.12 -24.72
CA LEU A 315 0.11 -4.68 -23.72
C LEU A 315 0.61 -5.82 -22.81
N THR A 316 -0.17 -6.88 -22.62
CA THR A 316 0.15 -8.03 -21.75
C THR A 316 0.54 -9.30 -22.52
N SER A 317 0.52 -9.25 -23.85
CA SER A 317 0.94 -10.41 -24.65
C SER A 317 2.44 -10.68 -24.44
N ARG A 318 2.79 -11.96 -24.32
CA ARG A 318 4.17 -12.40 -24.05
C ARG A 318 5.19 -11.91 -25.08
N PHE A 319 4.76 -11.65 -26.33
CA PHE A 319 5.63 -11.24 -27.42
C PHE A 319 5.55 -9.74 -27.72
N THR A 320 4.37 -9.12 -27.60
CA THR A 320 4.18 -7.68 -27.87
C THR A 320 4.37 -6.79 -26.63
N GLY A 321 4.25 -7.33 -25.43
CA GLY A 321 4.41 -6.57 -24.18
C GLY A 321 5.81 -5.98 -24.01
N TYR A 322 6.87 -6.76 -24.25
CA TYR A 322 8.25 -6.28 -24.11
C TYR A 322 8.62 -5.17 -25.12
N PRO A 323 8.36 -5.31 -26.44
CA PRO A 323 8.63 -4.24 -27.40
C PRO A 323 7.84 -2.95 -27.12
N VAL A 324 6.56 -3.07 -26.77
CA VAL A 324 5.72 -1.89 -26.49
C VAL A 324 6.20 -1.17 -25.24
N MET A 325 6.60 -1.91 -24.20
CA MET A 325 7.17 -1.36 -22.98
C MET A 325 8.47 -0.59 -23.26
N ILE A 326 9.41 -1.21 -23.97
CA ILE A 326 10.68 -0.56 -24.33
C ILE A 326 10.41 0.68 -25.20
N GLY A 327 9.49 0.58 -26.16
CA GLY A 327 9.09 1.69 -27.03
C GLY A 327 8.49 2.85 -26.23
N MET A 328 7.57 2.58 -25.31
CA MET A 328 6.95 3.61 -24.48
C MET A 328 7.96 4.26 -23.54
N LEU A 329 8.79 3.49 -22.84
CA LEU A 329 9.87 4.03 -22.01
C LEU A 329 10.83 4.88 -22.85
N ALA A 330 11.19 4.42 -24.05
CA ALA A 330 12.03 5.20 -24.97
C ALA A 330 11.37 6.52 -25.38
N VAL A 331 10.06 6.55 -25.62
CA VAL A 331 9.32 7.79 -25.90
C VAL A 331 9.33 8.73 -24.70
N VAL A 332 9.09 8.22 -23.48
CA VAL A 332 9.16 9.04 -22.25
C VAL A 332 10.57 9.60 -22.04
N PHE A 333 11.61 8.78 -22.21
CA PHE A 333 13.00 9.25 -22.11
C PHE A 333 13.34 10.26 -23.19
N TRP A 334 12.91 10.02 -24.43
CA TRP A 334 13.14 10.95 -25.53
C TRP A 334 12.45 12.29 -25.31
N LEU A 335 11.19 12.28 -24.87
CA LEU A 335 10.44 13.48 -24.50
C LEU A 335 11.10 14.20 -23.32
N THR A 336 11.56 13.46 -22.32
CA THR A 336 12.23 14.03 -21.15
C THR A 336 13.55 14.70 -21.56
N ILE A 337 14.41 14.03 -22.33
CA ILE A 337 15.72 14.56 -22.72
C ILE A 337 15.57 15.73 -23.68
N THR A 338 14.82 15.55 -24.77
CA THR A 338 14.61 16.61 -25.77
C THR A 338 13.85 17.79 -25.18
N GLY A 339 12.78 17.48 -24.43
CA GLY A 339 11.92 18.47 -23.80
C GLY A 339 12.60 19.24 -22.68
N ALA A 340 13.49 18.61 -21.89
CA ALA A 340 14.19 19.30 -20.80
C ALA A 340 15.33 20.20 -21.29
N ASN A 341 15.93 19.93 -22.45
CA ASN A 341 17.03 20.73 -22.97
C ASN A 341 16.64 22.21 -23.18
N TYR A 342 15.41 22.48 -23.62
CA TYR A 342 14.92 23.84 -23.85
C TYR A 342 14.77 24.67 -22.55
N PRO A 343 13.98 24.26 -21.54
CA PRO A 343 13.87 24.97 -20.27
C PRO A 343 15.20 24.98 -19.51
N SER A 344 16.03 23.95 -19.64
CA SER A 344 17.38 23.93 -19.04
C SER A 344 18.27 25.04 -19.57
N GLN A 345 18.30 25.26 -20.89
CA GLN A 345 19.06 26.36 -21.50
C GLN A 345 18.52 27.72 -21.08
N MET A 346 17.19 27.91 -21.09
CA MET A 346 16.58 29.17 -20.66
C MET A 346 16.90 29.50 -19.19
N LEU A 347 16.85 28.50 -18.31
CA LEU A 347 17.14 28.67 -16.89
C LEU A 347 18.63 28.93 -16.65
N ALA A 348 19.50 28.22 -17.37
CA ALA A 348 20.94 28.45 -17.34
C ALA A 348 21.26 29.90 -17.75
N ASP A 349 20.75 30.37 -18.89
CA ASP A 349 20.99 31.72 -19.38
C ASP A 349 20.51 32.79 -18.38
N ALA A 350 19.33 32.58 -17.77
CA ALA A 350 18.81 33.50 -16.77
C ALA A 350 19.67 33.56 -15.50
N LEU A 351 20.06 32.40 -14.97
CA LEU A 351 20.87 32.31 -13.75
C LEU A 351 22.32 32.79 -14.00
N PHE A 352 22.90 32.50 -15.15
CA PHE A 352 24.25 32.99 -15.49
C PHE A 352 24.25 34.51 -15.76
N ARG A 353 23.19 35.08 -16.33
CA ARG A 353 23.04 36.55 -16.41
C ARG A 353 22.99 37.20 -15.02
N LEU A 354 22.31 36.55 -14.06
CA LEU A 354 22.28 37.01 -12.68
C LEU A 354 23.66 36.88 -12.01
N GLN A 355 24.42 35.81 -12.31
CA GLN A 355 25.81 35.66 -11.89
C GLN A 355 26.69 36.85 -12.35
N ASP A 356 26.52 37.28 -13.59
CA ASP A 356 27.29 38.40 -14.16
C ASP A 356 26.95 39.72 -13.48
N GLN A 357 25.68 39.96 -13.16
CA GLN A 357 25.25 41.13 -12.40
C GLN A 357 25.79 41.12 -10.96
N LEU A 358 25.73 39.96 -10.28
CA LEU A 358 26.29 39.79 -8.94
C LEU A 358 27.80 39.99 -8.94
N THR A 359 28.50 39.51 -9.97
CA THR A 359 29.95 39.72 -10.12
C THR A 359 30.27 41.21 -10.24
N LYS A 360 29.53 41.95 -11.07
CA LYS A 360 29.70 43.41 -11.19
C LYS A 360 29.42 44.15 -9.88
N ALA A 361 28.39 43.74 -9.13
CA ALA A 361 28.06 44.32 -7.83
C ALA A 361 29.15 44.08 -6.78
N PHE A 362 29.72 42.87 -6.72
CA PHE A 362 30.81 42.55 -5.80
C PHE A 362 32.09 43.32 -6.11
N ILE A 363 32.41 43.49 -7.39
CA ILE A 363 33.56 44.30 -7.84
C ILE A 363 33.34 45.79 -7.49
N ALA A 364 32.13 46.31 -7.73
CA ALA A 364 31.79 47.70 -7.39
C ALA A 364 31.80 47.98 -5.88
N ALA A 365 31.48 46.97 -5.06
CA ALA A 365 31.54 47.05 -3.60
C ALA A 365 32.97 46.90 -3.01
N GLY A 366 33.99 46.71 -3.86
CA GLY A 366 35.37 46.52 -3.40
C GLY A 366 35.61 45.20 -2.65
N ALA A 367 34.80 44.18 -2.91
CA ALA A 367 34.90 42.91 -2.19
C ALA A 367 36.23 42.18 -2.49
N PRO A 368 36.85 41.50 -1.50
CA PRO A 368 38.06 40.72 -1.71
C PRO A 368 37.88 39.59 -2.72
N GLN A 369 38.89 39.33 -3.56
CA GLN A 369 38.85 38.33 -4.63
C GLN A 369 38.50 36.90 -4.13
N TRP A 370 38.95 36.54 -2.93
CA TRP A 370 38.68 35.22 -2.34
C TRP A 370 37.19 35.03 -2.01
N LEU A 371 36.49 36.09 -1.60
CA LEU A 371 35.09 36.04 -1.22
C LEU A 371 34.18 35.94 -2.46
N HIS A 372 34.49 36.70 -3.51
CA HIS A 372 33.84 36.56 -4.82
C HIS A 372 34.05 35.15 -5.40
N GLY A 373 35.29 34.64 -5.35
CA GLY A 373 35.63 33.31 -5.82
C GLY A 373 34.83 32.21 -5.11
N LEU A 374 34.73 32.26 -3.78
CA LEU A 374 33.98 31.27 -3.00
C LEU A 374 32.47 31.34 -3.26
N LEU A 375 31.88 32.54 -3.13
CA LEU A 375 30.42 32.69 -3.14
C LEU A 375 29.84 32.66 -4.55
N ILE A 376 30.44 33.39 -5.49
CA ILE A 376 29.88 33.55 -6.83
C ILE A 376 30.38 32.44 -7.76
N LEU A 377 31.70 32.26 -7.86
CA LEU A 377 32.28 31.27 -8.79
C LEU A 377 32.21 29.84 -8.24
N GLY A 378 32.16 29.67 -6.91
CA GLY A 378 31.95 28.40 -6.24
C GLY A 378 30.46 28.11 -6.03
N VAL A 379 29.89 28.64 -4.94
CA VAL A 379 28.55 28.27 -4.47
C VAL A 379 27.47 28.58 -5.51
N TYR A 380 27.38 29.84 -5.95
CA TYR A 380 26.32 30.26 -6.87
C TYR A 380 26.41 29.55 -8.21
N ARG A 381 27.60 29.51 -8.82
CA ARG A 381 27.80 28.86 -10.12
C ARG A 381 27.44 27.38 -10.09
N VAL A 382 27.84 26.66 -9.05
CA VAL A 382 27.49 25.24 -8.88
C VAL A 382 25.99 25.08 -8.68
N LEU A 383 25.37 25.90 -7.83
CA LEU A 383 23.93 25.86 -7.59
C LEU A 383 23.14 26.17 -8.87
N ALA A 384 23.50 27.23 -9.59
CA ALA A 384 22.89 27.61 -10.85
C ALA A 384 22.98 26.49 -11.89
N TRP A 385 24.14 25.82 -11.97
CA TRP A 385 24.33 24.70 -12.88
C TRP A 385 23.49 23.48 -12.49
N VAL A 386 23.53 23.07 -11.21
CA VAL A 386 22.75 21.92 -10.70
C VAL A 386 21.26 22.16 -10.92
N VAL A 387 20.75 23.35 -10.57
CA VAL A 387 19.34 23.70 -10.74
C VAL A 387 18.97 23.71 -12.23
N SER A 388 19.79 24.31 -13.09
CA SER A 388 19.48 24.39 -14.53
C SER A 388 19.46 23.03 -15.21
N VAL A 389 20.37 22.12 -14.83
CA VAL A 389 20.52 20.82 -15.51
C VAL A 389 19.61 19.75 -14.91
N MET A 390 19.43 19.71 -13.58
CA MET A 390 18.71 18.61 -12.91
C MET A 390 17.20 18.84 -12.77
N LEU A 391 16.77 20.09 -12.58
CA LEU A 391 15.35 20.39 -12.29
C LEU A 391 14.43 20.14 -13.50
N PRO A 392 14.74 20.58 -14.73
CA PRO A 392 13.82 20.42 -15.85
C PRO A 392 13.55 18.97 -16.27
N PRO A 393 14.55 18.06 -16.36
CA PRO A 393 14.27 16.65 -16.63
C PRO A 393 13.37 16.01 -15.58
N MET A 394 13.59 16.30 -14.29
CA MET A 394 12.73 15.77 -13.22
C MET A 394 11.31 16.31 -13.31
N ALA A 395 11.15 17.60 -13.59
CA ALA A 395 9.85 18.26 -13.73
C ALA A 395 9.02 17.71 -14.90
N ILE A 396 9.65 17.15 -15.92
CA ILE A 396 8.97 16.52 -17.07
C ILE A 396 8.76 15.02 -16.82
N PHE A 397 9.80 14.34 -16.32
CA PHE A 397 9.79 12.89 -16.13
C PHE A 397 8.73 12.44 -15.13
N PHE A 398 8.65 13.07 -13.95
CA PHE A 398 7.72 12.62 -12.90
C PHE A 398 6.25 12.76 -13.31
N PRO A 399 5.77 13.89 -13.85
CA PRO A 399 4.39 13.97 -14.31
C PRO A 399 4.04 12.96 -15.41
N LEU A 400 4.93 12.75 -16.39
CA LEU A 400 4.72 11.73 -17.42
C LEU A 400 4.68 10.32 -16.82
N PHE A 401 5.55 10.04 -15.86
CA PHE A 401 5.59 8.77 -15.17
C PHE A 401 4.33 8.53 -14.32
N THR A 402 3.87 9.55 -13.57
CA THR A 402 2.62 9.48 -12.81
C THR A 402 1.41 9.26 -13.73
N LEU A 403 1.37 9.89 -14.91
CA LEU A 403 0.30 9.61 -15.88
C LEU A 403 0.29 8.14 -16.35
N LEU A 404 1.46 7.51 -16.49
CA LEU A 404 1.57 6.07 -16.80
C LEU A 404 1.18 5.17 -15.63
N GLU A 405 1.39 5.65 -14.40
CA GLU A 405 0.94 4.99 -13.18
C GLU A 405 -0.58 5.02 -13.07
N ASP A 406 -1.18 6.21 -13.24
CA ASP A 406 -2.62 6.45 -13.18
C ASP A 406 -3.37 5.72 -14.30
N SER A 407 -2.75 5.55 -15.48
CA SER A 407 -3.32 4.75 -16.56
C SER A 407 -3.29 3.23 -16.30
N GLY A 408 -2.75 2.79 -15.15
CA GLY A 408 -2.64 1.40 -14.78
C GLY A 408 -1.63 0.60 -15.61
N TYR A 409 -0.74 1.27 -16.36
CA TYR A 409 0.22 0.59 -17.23
C TYR A 409 1.41 0.00 -16.45
N LEU A 410 1.91 0.73 -15.45
CA LEU A 410 3.05 0.28 -14.64
C LEU A 410 2.77 -1.04 -13.87
N PRO A 411 1.59 -1.24 -13.23
CA PRO A 411 1.23 -2.53 -12.65
C PRO A 411 1.26 -3.68 -13.67
N ARG A 412 0.84 -3.42 -14.92
CA ARG A 412 0.84 -4.43 -16.01
C ARG A 412 2.25 -4.77 -16.46
N ILE A 413 3.14 -3.78 -16.56
CA ILE A 413 4.57 -4.00 -16.83
C ILE A 413 5.21 -4.87 -15.75
N ALA A 414 4.97 -4.53 -14.48
CA ALA A 414 5.54 -5.27 -13.36
C ALA A 414 5.14 -6.75 -13.40
N TYR A 415 3.89 -7.05 -13.77
CA TYR A 415 3.44 -8.43 -13.97
C TYR A 415 4.18 -9.15 -15.12
N ASN A 416 4.32 -8.50 -16.28
CA ASN A 416 5.04 -9.08 -17.42
C ASN A 416 6.52 -9.37 -17.10
N LEU A 417 7.13 -8.52 -16.26
CA LEU A 417 8.52 -8.64 -15.81
C LEU A 417 8.69 -9.51 -14.57
N ASP A 418 7.61 -10.01 -13.96
CA ASP A 418 7.71 -10.82 -12.76
C ASP A 418 8.46 -12.14 -13.02
N LYS A 419 8.15 -12.81 -14.13
CA LYS A 419 8.81 -14.07 -14.49
C LYS A 419 10.35 -13.97 -14.63
N PRO A 420 10.92 -13.01 -15.41
CA PRO A 420 12.37 -12.86 -15.50
C PRO A 420 13.00 -12.39 -14.19
N PHE A 421 12.36 -11.51 -13.42
CA PHE A 421 12.89 -11.06 -12.13
C PHE A 421 12.87 -12.18 -11.08
N LYS A 422 11.86 -13.05 -11.11
CA LYS A 422 11.77 -14.23 -10.23
C LYS A 422 12.91 -15.21 -10.46
N SER A 423 13.42 -15.33 -11.69
CA SER A 423 14.64 -16.11 -11.98
C SER A 423 15.89 -15.56 -11.28
N CYS A 424 15.90 -14.27 -10.93
CA CYS A 424 16.97 -13.62 -10.17
C CYS A 424 16.64 -13.45 -8.68
N HIS A 425 15.60 -14.14 -8.16
CA HIS A 425 15.11 -13.97 -6.79
C HIS A 425 14.68 -12.53 -6.46
N ALA A 426 14.08 -11.86 -7.44
CA ALA A 426 13.57 -10.50 -7.34
C ALA A 426 12.09 -10.42 -7.78
N CYS A 427 11.44 -9.29 -7.48
CA CYS A 427 10.04 -9.02 -7.85
C CYS A 427 9.96 -8.18 -9.14
N GLY A 428 8.96 -8.43 -9.99
CA GLY A 428 8.70 -7.61 -11.17
C GLY A 428 8.49 -6.12 -10.89
N LYS A 429 8.06 -5.76 -9.66
CA LYS A 429 7.98 -4.36 -9.19
C LYS A 429 9.33 -3.64 -9.19
N GLN A 430 10.45 -4.35 -9.09
CA GLN A 430 11.79 -3.78 -9.16
C GLN A 430 12.09 -3.11 -10.51
N ALA A 431 11.51 -3.61 -11.60
CA ALA A 431 11.70 -2.96 -12.90
C ALA A 431 11.20 -1.52 -12.92
N LEU A 432 10.10 -1.23 -12.21
CA LEU A 432 9.53 0.11 -12.11
C LEU A 432 10.47 1.07 -11.39
N THR A 433 11.06 0.60 -10.29
CA THR A 433 11.98 1.39 -9.47
C THR A 433 13.30 1.64 -10.20
N MET A 434 13.77 0.67 -11.00
CA MET A 434 14.92 0.86 -11.88
C MET A 434 14.64 1.81 -13.04
N CYS A 435 13.43 1.78 -13.61
CA CYS A 435 13.00 2.77 -14.62
C CYS A 435 13.00 4.20 -14.06
N MET A 436 12.53 4.39 -12.83
CA MET A 436 12.63 5.67 -12.12
C MET A 436 14.09 6.08 -11.87
N GLY A 437 14.97 5.11 -11.60
CA GLY A 437 16.41 5.32 -11.38
C GLY A 437 17.10 6.02 -12.55
N PHE A 438 16.75 5.68 -13.78
CA PHE A 438 17.31 6.33 -14.99
C PHE A 438 17.04 7.84 -15.01
N GLY A 439 15.88 8.28 -14.50
CA GLY A 439 15.61 9.71 -14.27
C GLY A 439 16.42 10.23 -13.09
N CYS A 440 16.21 9.62 -11.92
CA CYS A 440 16.90 9.98 -10.69
C CYS A 440 17.04 8.77 -9.75
N ASN A 441 18.28 8.38 -9.42
CA ASN A 441 18.54 7.30 -8.47
C ASN A 441 17.90 7.54 -7.09
N ALA A 442 17.83 8.80 -6.62
CA ALA A 442 17.19 9.10 -5.34
C ALA A 442 15.69 8.74 -5.38
N ALA A 443 14.99 9.10 -6.45
CA ALA A 443 13.58 8.74 -6.62
C ALA A 443 13.39 7.24 -6.84
N GLY A 444 14.29 6.58 -7.59
CA GLY A 444 14.29 5.13 -7.75
C GLY A 444 14.42 4.39 -6.41
N ILE A 445 15.34 4.83 -5.54
CA ILE A 445 15.55 4.23 -4.21
C ILE A 445 14.33 4.46 -3.30
N VAL A 446 13.76 5.67 -3.28
CA VAL A 446 12.53 5.96 -2.52
C VAL A 446 11.35 5.14 -3.06
N GLY A 447 11.30 4.93 -4.37
CA GLY A 447 10.32 4.09 -5.05
C GLY A 447 10.37 2.62 -4.64
N CYS A 448 11.50 2.10 -4.15
CA CYS A 448 11.61 0.73 -3.64
C CYS A 448 10.65 0.40 -2.49
N ARG A 449 9.99 1.41 -1.89
CA ARG A 449 8.92 1.22 -0.90
C ARG A 449 7.74 0.38 -1.41
N ILE A 450 7.53 0.30 -2.72
CA ILE A 450 6.43 -0.49 -3.31
C ILE A 450 6.66 -2.01 -3.23
N ILE A 451 7.87 -2.44 -2.88
CA ILE A 451 8.25 -3.86 -2.77
C ILE A 451 7.99 -4.33 -1.33
N ASP A 452 7.12 -5.33 -1.18
CA ASP A 452 6.63 -5.78 0.13
C ASP A 452 7.69 -6.59 0.88
N SER A 453 8.43 -7.45 0.16
CA SER A 453 9.47 -8.29 0.73
C SER A 453 10.72 -7.47 1.09
N PRO A 454 11.20 -7.51 2.36
CA PRO A 454 12.36 -6.72 2.78
C PRO A 454 13.65 -7.16 2.06
N ARG A 455 13.79 -8.44 1.73
CA ARG A 455 14.96 -8.96 0.99
C ARG A 455 14.98 -8.44 -0.44
N GLU A 456 13.85 -8.56 -1.15
CA GLU A 456 13.73 -8.08 -2.54
C GLU A 456 13.87 -6.56 -2.61
N ARG A 457 13.32 -5.84 -1.63
CA ARG A 457 13.45 -4.38 -1.51
C ARG A 457 14.91 -3.96 -1.37
N LEU A 458 15.70 -4.67 -0.56
CA LEU A 458 17.12 -4.40 -0.40
C LEU A 458 17.89 -4.61 -1.72
N ILE A 459 17.60 -5.72 -2.43
CA ILE A 459 18.19 -6.00 -3.74
C ILE A 459 17.84 -4.88 -4.73
N ALA A 460 16.58 -4.43 -4.76
CA ALA A 460 16.14 -3.33 -5.60
C ALA A 460 16.86 -2.01 -5.27
N MET A 461 17.05 -1.67 -3.99
CA MET A 461 17.79 -0.47 -3.58
C MET A 461 19.26 -0.50 -4.02
N ILE A 462 19.94 -1.64 -3.84
CA ILE A 462 21.35 -1.82 -4.23
C ILE A 462 21.50 -1.75 -5.75
N THR A 463 20.64 -2.47 -6.48
CA THR A 463 20.69 -2.50 -7.96
C THR A 463 20.35 -1.15 -8.59
N ASN A 464 19.46 -0.36 -7.97
CA ASN A 464 19.18 1.01 -8.43
C ASN A 464 20.41 1.92 -8.38
N ASN A 465 21.37 1.66 -7.48
CA ASN A 465 22.61 2.42 -7.47
C ASN A 465 23.39 2.22 -8.77
N PHE A 466 23.28 1.08 -9.46
CA PHE A 466 24.00 0.83 -10.72
C PHE A 466 23.28 1.41 -11.95
N VAL A 467 22.07 1.94 -11.79
CA VAL A 467 21.36 2.61 -12.87
C VAL A 467 22.00 3.98 -13.13
N PRO A 468 22.36 4.29 -14.39
CA PRO A 468 22.93 5.59 -14.73
C PRO A 468 21.83 6.65 -14.75
N CYS A 469 21.90 7.61 -13.84
CA CYS A 469 21.03 8.79 -13.84
C CYS A 469 21.72 10.00 -14.48
N ASN A 470 20.96 11.03 -14.83
CA ASN A 470 21.49 12.28 -15.41
C ASN A 470 22.64 12.91 -14.60
N GLY A 471 22.63 12.76 -13.26
CA GLY A 471 23.70 13.26 -12.39
C GLY A 471 25.02 12.50 -12.47
N ARG A 472 25.04 11.30 -13.07
CA ARG A 472 26.24 10.47 -13.24
C ARG A 472 26.79 10.48 -14.66
N PHE A 473 26.04 10.98 -15.65
CA PHE A 473 26.57 11.13 -17.00
C PHE A 473 27.58 12.29 -17.04
N PRO A 474 28.79 12.08 -17.56
CA PRO A 474 29.70 13.19 -17.83
C PRO A 474 29.01 14.13 -18.83
N PRO A 475 29.10 15.45 -18.63
CA PRO A 475 28.41 16.41 -19.48
C PRO A 475 28.84 16.23 -20.95
N PRO A 476 27.92 16.37 -21.92
CA PRO A 476 28.27 16.33 -23.32
C PRO A 476 29.25 17.47 -23.60
N TYR A 477 30.49 17.11 -23.95
CA TYR A 477 31.59 18.01 -24.23
C TYR A 477 31.29 18.81 -25.52
N LYS A 478 30.45 19.85 -25.44
CA LYS A 478 30.25 20.81 -26.54
C LYS A 478 31.42 21.80 -26.54
N GLY A 479 32.53 21.40 -27.14
CA GLY A 479 33.66 22.30 -27.38
C GLY A 479 34.90 21.57 -27.90
N LYS A 480 35.17 21.72 -29.20
CA LYS A 480 36.52 21.55 -29.75
C LYS A 480 37.46 22.53 -29.04
N GLN A 481 38.10 22.13 -27.96
CA GLN A 481 39.40 22.69 -27.59
C GLN A 481 40.45 21.70 -28.09
N LYS A 482 41.26 22.16 -29.05
CA LYS A 482 42.50 21.50 -29.44
C LYS A 482 43.30 21.24 -28.17
N CYS A 483 43.31 19.99 -27.72
CA CYS A 483 44.21 19.51 -26.68
C CYS A 483 45.61 19.37 -27.33
N SER A 484 46.33 20.48 -27.51
CA SER A 484 47.69 20.47 -28.08
C SER A 484 48.58 21.63 -27.59
N SER A 485 48.35 22.16 -26.40
CA SER A 485 49.22 23.23 -25.87
C SER A 485 49.52 23.17 -24.36
N ALA A 486 49.20 22.07 -23.67
CA ALA A 486 49.50 21.92 -22.25
C ALA A 486 50.65 20.92 -21.94
N LEU A 487 51.35 20.40 -22.96
CA LEU A 487 52.46 19.44 -22.78
C LEU A 487 53.82 19.93 -23.33
N THR A 488 53.94 21.22 -23.69
CA THR A 488 55.20 21.82 -24.15
C THR A 488 55.50 23.12 -23.42
N MET A 489 55.66 23.08 -22.10
CA MET A 489 56.52 24.05 -21.42
C MET A 489 57.95 23.50 -21.35
N LYS A 490 58.74 23.99 -22.31
CA LYS A 490 60.16 24.31 -22.26
C LYS A 490 60.98 23.70 -21.11
N LYS A 491 61.87 22.78 -21.50
CA LYS A 491 63.25 22.75 -20.97
C LYS A 491 63.80 24.18 -21.02
N GLN A 492 64.16 24.74 -19.86
CA GLN A 492 65.16 25.81 -19.80
C GLN A 492 66.54 25.18 -20.05
N PRO A 493 67.36 25.71 -20.97
CA PRO A 493 68.80 25.56 -20.90
C PRO A 493 69.41 26.72 -20.09
N ASN A 494 70.27 26.35 -19.14
CA ASN A 494 71.28 27.13 -18.40
C ASN A 494 70.90 28.49 -17.80
#